data_AF-A0A7Y0LWE1-F1
#
_entry.id   AF-A0A7Y0LWE1-F1
#
_cell.length_a   1.000
_cell.length_b   1.000
_cell.length_c   1.000
_cell.angle_alpha   90.00
_cell.angle_beta   90.00
_cell.angle_gamma   90.00
#
_symmetry.space_group_name_H-M   'P 1'
#
loop_
_entity.id
_entity.type
_entity.pdbx_description
1 polymer ?
#
loop_
_entity_poly.entity_id
_entity_poly.type
_entity_poly.pdbx_seq_one_letter_code
_entity_poly.pdbx_strand_id
1 'polypeptide(L)'
;MMKRSGFYPRLVVDADGGSAVGQAGGVLLTGAVRASGLDVALSAALAPWRARFATHDPAKVLLDLAVTLALGGDACSDLATVRAEPAVFGQVASDPTASRTLARLAGDADKVLTAIDGARAAARARVWDAAGANAPDHDRDARRPLVIDLDATLVTAHSEKENAAPTFKRGFGFHPLCAFVDHGPQGTGEPLSIHLRPGNAGSNTAADHLQVITSALAQIPGPTRGKSVLVRIDGAGGSRQVIEALTRRRPGLLGRVHAPGTQAARLVLPHPYSAGPPDDALDRVRSGLEAGRVPADRLPGRPR
;
A
#
# COMPACT_ATOMS: atom_id res chain seq x y z
N MET A 1 -28.87 -18.17 13.07
CA MET A 1 -28.00 -17.24 12.33
C MET A 1 -26.61 -17.87 12.24
N MET A 2 -26.26 -18.49 11.10
CA MET A 2 -24.90 -19.03 10.91
C MET A 2 -23.90 -17.88 11.01
N LYS A 3 -22.94 -18.00 11.94
CA LYS A 3 -21.76 -17.12 11.94
C LYS A 3 -21.13 -17.26 10.56
N ARG A 4 -21.12 -16.19 9.74
CA ARG A 4 -20.35 -16.20 8.49
C ARG A 4 -18.91 -16.49 8.89
N SER A 5 -18.42 -17.68 8.53
CA SER A 5 -16.98 -17.88 8.40
C SER A 5 -16.49 -16.77 7.48
N GLY A 6 -15.43 -16.06 7.88
CA GLY A 6 -14.84 -15.01 7.03
C GLY A 6 -14.50 -15.55 5.64
N PHE A 7 -14.03 -14.68 4.74
CA PHE A 7 -13.79 -15.10 3.35
C PHE A 7 -12.81 -16.28 3.19
N TYR A 8 -11.93 -16.48 4.17
CA TYR A 8 -10.92 -17.50 4.18
C TYR A 8 -11.24 -18.62 5.18
N PRO A 9 -10.97 -19.89 4.84
CA PRO A 9 -11.05 -21.01 5.77
C PRO A 9 -10.24 -20.77 7.04
N ARG A 10 -10.69 -21.34 8.16
CA ARG A 10 -9.87 -21.42 9.37
C ARG A 10 -9.09 -22.72 9.29
N LEU A 11 -7.78 -22.61 9.11
CA LEU A 11 -6.90 -23.77 9.07
C LEU A 11 -6.76 -24.39 10.46
N VAL A 12 -6.68 -25.72 10.48
CA VAL A 12 -6.26 -26.53 11.62
C VAL A 12 -4.97 -27.20 11.18
N VAL A 13 -3.90 -27.02 11.95
CA VAL A 13 -2.61 -27.66 11.69
C VAL A 13 -2.66 -29.04 12.35
N ASP A 14 -2.37 -30.05 11.56
CA ASP A 14 -2.26 -31.44 11.99
C ASP A 14 -0.85 -31.96 11.69
N ALA A 15 -0.33 -32.85 12.56
CA ALA A 15 1.01 -33.43 12.45
C ALA A 15 1.05 -34.70 11.59
N ASP A 16 -0.12 -35.19 11.15
CA ASP A 16 -0.27 -36.46 10.43
C ASP A 16 0.34 -36.49 9.01
N GLY A 17 0.80 -35.34 8.49
CA GLY A 17 1.61 -35.26 7.27
C GLY A 17 0.88 -35.56 5.95
N GLY A 18 -0.45 -35.77 5.97
CA GLY A 18 -1.24 -36.20 4.81
C GLY A 18 -1.55 -35.10 3.78
N SER A 19 -1.20 -33.85 4.03
CA SER A 19 -1.45 -32.73 3.11
C SER A 19 -0.33 -31.68 3.17
N ALA A 20 0.20 -31.29 2.01
CA ALA A 20 1.13 -30.18 1.87
C ALA A 20 0.47 -29.04 1.09
N VAL A 21 0.79 -27.80 1.47
CA VAL A 21 0.33 -26.58 0.77
C VAL A 21 1.55 -25.83 0.24
N GLY A 22 1.53 -25.45 -1.04
CA GLY A 22 2.66 -24.78 -1.69
C GLY A 22 2.83 -23.32 -1.23
N GLN A 23 1.76 -22.69 -0.76
CA GLN A 23 1.70 -21.26 -0.42
C GLN A 23 1.40 -21.03 1.08
N ALA A 24 2.11 -21.74 1.97
CA ALA A 24 1.92 -21.64 3.42
C ALA A 24 2.10 -20.20 3.96
N GLY A 25 2.94 -19.38 3.32
CA GLY A 25 3.12 -17.97 3.68
C GLY A 25 1.84 -17.13 3.57
N GLY A 26 0.88 -17.55 2.73
CA GLY A 26 -0.41 -16.87 2.56
C GLY A 26 -1.33 -16.98 3.77
N VAL A 27 -1.09 -17.93 4.68
CA VAL A 27 -1.92 -18.14 5.87
C VAL A 27 -1.90 -16.93 6.81
N LEU A 28 -0.73 -16.32 6.99
CA LEU A 28 -0.61 -15.11 7.81
C LEU A 28 -1.34 -13.92 7.18
N LEU A 29 -1.34 -13.83 5.85
CA LEU A 29 -2.05 -12.78 5.11
C LEU A 29 -3.57 -12.91 5.27
N THR A 30 -4.13 -14.11 5.12
CA THR A 30 -5.57 -14.35 5.31
C THR A 30 -5.99 -14.16 6.77
N GLY A 31 -5.11 -14.52 7.71
CA GLY A 31 -5.23 -14.22 9.13
C GLY A 31 -5.27 -12.71 9.41
N ALA A 32 -4.36 -11.93 8.82
CA ALA A 32 -4.29 -10.48 8.96
C ALA A 32 -5.53 -9.77 8.39
N VAL A 33 -6.03 -10.21 7.24
CA VAL A 33 -7.30 -9.72 6.66
C VAL A 33 -8.45 -9.90 7.65
N ARG A 34 -8.55 -11.08 8.27
CA ARG A 34 -9.60 -11.37 9.24
C ARG A 34 -9.41 -10.60 10.55
N ALA A 35 -8.20 -10.54 11.08
CA ALA A 35 -7.88 -9.87 12.34
C ALA A 35 -8.13 -8.36 12.27
N SER A 36 -7.80 -7.73 11.14
CA SER A 36 -8.10 -6.31 10.89
C SER A 36 -9.58 -6.04 10.60
N GLY A 37 -10.37 -7.08 10.28
CA GLY A 37 -11.76 -6.95 9.84
C GLY A 37 -11.91 -6.32 8.45
N LEU A 38 -10.83 -6.33 7.65
CA LEU A 38 -10.80 -5.74 6.32
C LEU A 38 -11.76 -6.46 5.36
N ASP A 39 -11.91 -7.78 5.50
CA ASP A 39 -12.89 -8.57 4.74
C ASP A 39 -14.33 -8.09 4.94
N VAL A 40 -14.73 -7.92 6.19
CA VAL A 40 -16.07 -7.44 6.55
C VAL A 40 -16.30 -6.01 6.09
N ALA A 41 -15.33 -5.13 6.32
CA ALA A 41 -15.42 -3.72 5.95
C ALA A 41 -15.51 -3.53 4.43
N LEU A 42 -14.65 -4.20 3.66
CA LEU A 42 -14.68 -4.12 2.20
C LEU A 42 -15.95 -4.76 1.63
N SER A 43 -16.41 -5.90 2.15
CA SER A 43 -17.63 -6.56 1.66
C SER A 43 -18.85 -5.65 1.81
N ALA A 44 -18.96 -4.97 2.97
CA ALA A 44 -20.02 -4.00 3.21
C ALA A 44 -19.88 -2.77 2.29
N ALA A 45 -18.68 -2.21 2.17
CA ALA A 45 -18.42 -1.01 1.40
C ALA A 45 -18.65 -1.22 -0.12
N LEU A 46 -18.32 -2.41 -0.63
CA LEU A 46 -18.43 -2.74 -2.06
C LEU A 46 -19.76 -3.42 -2.43
N ALA A 47 -20.68 -3.60 -1.48
CA ALA A 47 -21.99 -4.19 -1.72
C ALA A 47 -22.78 -3.52 -2.86
N PRO A 48 -22.76 -2.18 -3.04
CA PRO A 48 -23.47 -1.52 -4.16
C PRO A 48 -22.98 -1.97 -5.55
N TRP A 49 -21.71 -2.38 -5.66
CA TRP A 49 -21.12 -2.86 -6.90
C TRP A 49 -21.20 -4.38 -7.07
N ARG A 50 -21.77 -5.10 -6.10
CA ARG A 50 -21.98 -6.55 -6.24
C ARG A 50 -23.17 -6.82 -7.16
N ALA A 51 -22.97 -7.61 -8.22
CA ALA A 51 -24.08 -8.04 -9.05
C ALA A 51 -25.02 -8.98 -8.27
N ARG A 52 -26.33 -8.88 -8.50
CA ARG A 52 -27.38 -9.62 -7.76
C ARG A 52 -27.13 -11.12 -7.64
N PHE A 53 -26.60 -11.74 -8.70
CA PHE A 53 -26.34 -13.18 -8.78
C PHE A 53 -24.84 -13.51 -8.76
N ALA A 54 -24.00 -12.60 -8.25
CA ALA A 54 -22.56 -12.85 -8.16
C ALA A 54 -22.24 -13.87 -7.07
N THR A 55 -21.65 -15.00 -7.49
CA THR A 55 -21.04 -15.98 -6.59
C THR A 55 -19.90 -15.37 -5.79
N HIS A 56 -18.97 -14.70 -6.46
CA HIS A 56 -17.82 -14.06 -5.84
C HIS A 56 -18.17 -12.67 -5.32
N ASP A 57 -17.79 -12.39 -4.08
CA ASP A 57 -17.88 -11.05 -3.50
C ASP A 57 -16.75 -10.16 -4.06
N PRO A 58 -17.03 -8.94 -4.55
CA PRO A 58 -16.00 -8.03 -5.05
C PRO A 58 -14.85 -7.80 -4.05
N ALA A 59 -15.15 -7.72 -2.76
CA ALA A 59 -14.12 -7.57 -1.74
C ALA A 59 -13.18 -8.77 -1.69
N LYS A 60 -13.73 -10.00 -1.78
CA LYS A 60 -12.92 -11.22 -1.83
C LYS A 60 -12.04 -11.26 -3.08
N VAL A 61 -12.56 -10.86 -4.24
CA VAL A 61 -11.77 -10.78 -5.48
C VAL A 61 -10.59 -9.83 -5.32
N LEU A 62 -10.80 -8.63 -4.76
CA LEU A 62 -9.72 -7.67 -4.53
C LEU A 62 -8.69 -8.18 -3.50
N LEU A 63 -9.15 -8.83 -2.43
CA LEU A 63 -8.26 -9.40 -1.41
C LEU A 63 -7.44 -10.57 -1.97
N ASP A 64 -8.02 -11.42 -2.81
CA ASP A 64 -7.30 -12.51 -3.47
C ASP A 64 -6.25 -11.99 -4.45
N LEU A 65 -6.54 -10.92 -5.18
CA LEU A 65 -5.54 -10.23 -6.01
C LEU A 65 -4.41 -9.67 -5.15
N ALA A 66 -4.73 -9.03 -4.02
CA ALA A 66 -3.72 -8.50 -3.11
C ALA A 66 -2.85 -9.61 -2.49
N VAL A 67 -3.46 -10.73 -2.09
CA VAL A 67 -2.74 -11.93 -1.61
C VAL A 67 -1.86 -12.51 -2.73
N THR A 68 -2.35 -12.55 -3.97
CA THR A 68 -1.57 -13.04 -5.13
C THR A 68 -0.31 -12.20 -5.34
N LEU A 69 -0.45 -10.87 -5.31
CA LEU A 69 0.70 -9.95 -5.40
C LEU A 69 1.69 -10.15 -4.25
N ALA A 70 1.19 -10.32 -3.01
CA ALA A 70 2.03 -10.53 -1.84
C ALA A 70 2.78 -11.89 -1.86
N LEU A 71 2.23 -12.88 -2.58
CA LEU A 71 2.88 -14.18 -2.81
C LEU A 71 3.82 -14.17 -4.03
N GLY A 72 4.06 -13.01 -4.65
CA GLY A 72 5.00 -12.83 -5.75
C GLY A 72 4.40 -12.95 -7.15
N GLY A 73 3.05 -12.99 -7.27
CA GLY A 73 2.39 -12.86 -8.57
C GLY A 73 2.51 -11.44 -9.12
N ASP A 74 2.47 -11.31 -10.45
CA ASP A 74 2.56 -10.04 -11.16
C ASP A 74 1.45 -9.84 -12.22
N ALA A 75 0.58 -10.85 -12.39
CA ALA A 75 -0.56 -10.81 -13.31
C ALA A 75 -1.85 -11.33 -12.66
N CYS A 76 -3.01 -10.89 -13.20
CA CYS A 76 -4.31 -11.42 -12.76
C CYS A 76 -4.44 -12.94 -12.97
N SER A 77 -3.73 -13.50 -13.95
CA SER A 77 -3.68 -14.95 -14.21
C SER A 77 -3.08 -15.74 -13.05
N ASP A 78 -2.22 -15.13 -12.23
CA ASP A 78 -1.54 -15.79 -11.12
C ASP A 78 -2.49 -16.11 -9.96
N LEU A 79 -3.72 -15.56 -9.98
CA LEU A 79 -4.82 -16.04 -9.15
C LEU A 79 -5.04 -17.55 -9.28
N ALA A 80 -4.64 -18.16 -10.40
CA ALA A 80 -4.67 -19.61 -10.57
C ALA A 80 -3.88 -20.36 -9.49
N THR A 81 -2.75 -19.81 -9.03
CA THR A 81 -1.92 -20.39 -7.96
C THR A 81 -2.63 -20.35 -6.61
N VAL A 82 -3.26 -19.22 -6.28
CA VAL A 82 -4.05 -19.08 -5.05
C VAL A 82 -5.31 -19.96 -5.11
N ARG A 83 -5.95 -20.05 -6.28
CA ARG A 83 -7.14 -20.88 -6.51
C ARG A 83 -6.86 -22.39 -6.44
N ALA A 84 -5.64 -22.83 -6.73
CA ALA A 84 -5.24 -24.23 -6.63
C ALA A 84 -5.18 -24.74 -5.17
N GLU A 85 -5.23 -23.82 -4.19
CA GLU A 85 -5.08 -24.11 -2.75
C GLU A 85 -6.36 -23.75 -1.97
N PRO A 86 -7.54 -24.34 -2.27
CA PRO A 86 -8.82 -23.96 -1.68
C PRO A 86 -8.91 -24.23 -0.17
N ALA A 87 -8.06 -25.12 0.36
CA ALA A 87 -7.95 -25.35 1.80
C ALA A 87 -7.46 -24.08 2.55
N VAL A 88 -6.61 -23.27 1.92
CA VAL A 88 -6.05 -22.03 2.49
C VAL A 88 -6.88 -20.82 2.11
N PHE A 89 -7.28 -20.73 0.83
CA PHE A 89 -7.84 -19.49 0.28
C PHE A 89 -9.35 -19.55 0.01
N GLY A 90 -9.98 -20.71 0.19
CA GLY A 90 -11.39 -20.93 -0.09
C GLY A 90 -11.72 -20.81 -1.58
N GLN A 91 -12.91 -20.32 -1.89
CA GLN A 91 -13.30 -20.05 -3.28
C GLN A 91 -12.59 -18.79 -3.79
N VAL A 92 -11.81 -18.94 -4.86
CA VAL A 92 -11.07 -17.88 -5.54
C VAL A 92 -11.63 -17.72 -6.96
N ALA A 93 -11.83 -16.49 -7.39
CA ALA A 93 -12.36 -16.19 -8.72
C ALA A 93 -11.41 -16.63 -9.85
N SER A 94 -11.95 -16.91 -11.02
CA SER A 94 -11.15 -17.03 -12.23
C SER A 94 -10.65 -15.68 -12.72
N ASP A 95 -9.55 -15.66 -13.49
CA ASP A 95 -9.01 -14.43 -14.09
C ASP A 95 -10.06 -13.63 -14.90
N PRO A 96 -10.87 -14.24 -15.80
CA PRO A 96 -11.95 -13.49 -16.47
C PRO A 96 -13.00 -12.89 -15.50
N THR A 97 -13.23 -13.53 -14.36
CA THR A 97 -14.14 -13.02 -13.33
C THR A 97 -13.51 -11.86 -12.55
N ALA A 98 -12.22 -11.95 -12.24
CA ALA A 98 -11.46 -10.85 -11.65
C ALA A 98 -11.46 -9.64 -12.58
N SER A 99 -11.14 -9.83 -13.86
CA SER A 99 -11.16 -8.78 -14.89
C SER A 99 -12.54 -8.10 -15.00
N ARG A 100 -13.65 -8.86 -15.09
CA ARG A 100 -15.00 -8.28 -15.10
C ARG A 100 -15.36 -7.54 -13.81
N THR A 101 -14.87 -8.03 -12.67
CA THR A 101 -15.07 -7.37 -11.37
C THR A 101 -14.35 -6.02 -11.35
N LEU A 102 -13.09 -5.97 -11.77
CA LEU A 102 -12.31 -4.73 -11.89
C LEU A 102 -12.97 -3.76 -12.87
N ALA A 103 -13.41 -4.21 -14.04
CA ALA A 103 -14.10 -3.37 -15.02
C ALA A 103 -15.40 -2.77 -14.45
N ARG A 104 -16.17 -3.55 -13.70
CA ARG A 104 -17.39 -3.07 -13.03
C ARG A 104 -17.10 -2.03 -11.95
N LEU A 105 -16.03 -2.23 -11.18
CA LEU A 105 -15.57 -1.27 -10.17
C LEU A 105 -15.05 0.01 -10.82
N ALA A 106 -14.29 -0.10 -11.91
CA ALA A 106 -13.75 1.03 -12.65
C ALA A 106 -14.84 1.92 -13.28
N GLY A 107 -16.04 1.39 -13.51
CA GLY A 107 -17.18 2.18 -14.01
C GLY A 107 -17.66 3.30 -13.08
N ASP A 108 -17.27 3.31 -11.81
CA ASP A 108 -17.54 4.37 -10.84
C ASP A 108 -16.33 4.55 -9.90
N ALA A 109 -15.15 4.67 -10.50
CA ALA A 109 -13.86 4.57 -9.82
C ALA A 109 -13.74 5.48 -8.59
N ASP A 110 -14.17 6.75 -8.67
CA ASP A 110 -14.07 7.70 -7.56
C ASP A 110 -14.87 7.25 -6.33
N LYS A 111 -16.10 6.76 -6.53
CA LYS A 111 -16.95 6.25 -5.44
C LYS A 111 -16.42 4.93 -4.89
N VAL A 112 -15.92 4.06 -5.76
CA VAL A 112 -15.30 2.79 -5.34
C VAL A 112 -14.05 3.04 -4.51
N LEU A 113 -13.16 3.93 -4.95
CA LEU A 113 -11.94 4.29 -4.22
C LEU A 113 -12.29 4.92 -2.87
N THR A 114 -13.30 5.80 -2.82
CA THR A 114 -13.81 6.35 -1.55
C THR A 114 -14.30 5.24 -0.60
N ALA A 115 -15.02 4.25 -1.12
CA ALA A 115 -15.50 3.11 -0.34
C ALA A 115 -14.35 2.22 0.17
N ILE A 116 -13.36 1.94 -0.68
CA ILE A 116 -12.15 1.19 -0.32
C ILE A 116 -11.34 1.93 0.74
N ASP A 117 -11.17 3.24 0.58
CA ASP A 117 -10.43 4.09 1.51
C ASP A 117 -11.10 4.14 2.89
N GLY A 118 -12.44 4.19 2.93
CA GLY A 118 -13.19 4.08 4.17
C GLY A 118 -13.00 2.72 4.87
N ALA A 119 -13.07 1.62 4.11
CA ALA A 119 -12.85 0.28 4.64
C ALA A 119 -11.41 0.10 5.15
N ARG A 120 -10.41 0.60 4.40
CA ARG A 120 -8.99 0.58 4.81
C ARG A 120 -8.74 1.40 6.07
N ALA A 121 -9.31 2.61 6.17
CA ALA A 121 -9.19 3.44 7.36
C ALA A 121 -9.77 2.75 8.61
N ALA A 122 -10.93 2.10 8.48
CA ALA A 122 -11.54 1.34 9.57
C ALA A 122 -10.69 0.11 9.98
N ALA A 123 -10.14 -0.61 9.01
CA ALA A 123 -9.24 -1.73 9.27
C ALA A 123 -7.94 -1.27 9.96
N ARG A 124 -7.35 -0.15 9.51
CA ARG A 124 -6.17 0.45 10.12
C ARG A 124 -6.41 0.87 11.56
N ALA A 125 -7.54 1.52 11.85
CA ALA A 125 -7.89 1.89 13.21
C ALA A 125 -7.92 0.68 14.15
N ARG A 126 -8.45 -0.47 13.70
CA ARG A 126 -8.39 -1.71 14.49
C ARG A 126 -6.97 -2.25 14.66
N VAL A 127 -6.15 -2.21 13.61
CA VAL A 127 -4.77 -2.70 13.67
C VAL A 127 -3.95 -1.84 14.64
N TRP A 128 -4.09 -0.52 14.59
CA TRP A 128 -3.38 0.40 15.48
C TRP A 128 -3.86 0.28 16.93
N ASP A 129 -5.18 0.15 17.16
CA ASP A 129 -5.72 -0.14 18.50
C ASP A 129 -5.13 -1.44 19.07
N ALA A 130 -5.08 -2.51 18.28
CA ALA A 130 -4.48 -3.79 18.69
C ALA A 130 -2.95 -3.71 18.92
N ALA A 131 -2.25 -2.83 18.20
CA ALA A 131 -0.81 -2.61 18.36
C ALA A 131 -0.48 -1.84 19.66
N GLY A 132 -1.44 -1.10 20.22
CA GLY A 132 -1.30 -0.39 21.49
C GLY A 132 -0.11 0.56 21.48
N ALA A 133 0.81 0.38 22.44
CA ALA A 133 2.01 1.22 22.56
C ALA A 133 2.97 1.15 21.35
N ASN A 134 2.82 0.13 20.49
CA ASN A 134 3.61 -0.03 19.27
C ASN A 134 2.97 0.64 18.05
N ALA A 135 1.78 1.23 18.18
CA ALA A 135 1.13 1.95 17.08
C ALA A 135 1.86 3.28 16.78
N PRO A 136 1.91 3.72 15.51
CA PRO A 136 2.62 4.94 15.13
C PRO A 136 1.91 6.22 15.63
N ASP A 137 0.65 6.12 16.05
CA ASP A 137 -0.10 7.21 16.66
C ASP A 137 -0.12 7.19 18.18
N HIS A 138 0.56 6.24 18.82
CA HIS A 138 0.60 6.13 20.28
C HIS A 138 1.26 7.36 20.91
N ASP A 139 0.53 8.02 21.82
CA ASP A 139 0.94 9.23 22.55
C ASP A 139 1.56 10.32 21.65
N ARG A 140 1.05 10.43 20.41
CA ARG A 140 1.55 11.43 19.47
C ARG A 140 1.29 12.85 19.95
N ASP A 141 2.35 13.66 20.02
CA ASP A 141 2.29 15.07 20.42
C ASP A 141 3.22 15.94 19.56
N ALA A 142 3.38 17.21 19.94
CA ALA A 142 4.25 18.14 19.22
C ALA A 142 5.74 17.76 19.22
N ARG A 143 6.18 16.95 20.20
CA ARG A 143 7.57 16.50 20.40
C ARG A 143 7.79 15.11 19.81
N ARG A 144 6.73 14.29 19.74
CA ARG A 144 6.70 12.94 19.18
C ARG A 144 5.56 12.84 18.17
N PRO A 145 5.65 13.53 17.02
CA PRO A 145 4.58 13.50 16.04
C PRO A 145 4.56 12.16 15.30
N LEU A 146 3.37 11.75 14.85
CA LEU A 146 3.25 10.73 13.81
C LEU A 146 3.85 11.27 12.52
N VAL A 147 4.74 10.52 11.90
CA VAL A 147 5.47 10.98 10.72
C VAL A 147 4.89 10.35 9.45
N ILE A 148 4.64 11.19 8.45
CA ILE A 148 4.22 10.80 7.11
C ILE A 148 5.34 11.17 6.13
N ASP A 149 5.83 10.22 5.38
CA ASP A 149 6.78 10.42 4.29
C ASP A 149 6.06 10.51 2.96
N LEU A 150 6.39 11.54 2.18
CA LEU A 150 6.01 11.66 0.78
C LEU A 150 7.21 11.40 -0.10
N ASP A 151 7.01 10.53 -1.07
CA ASP A 151 7.98 10.30 -2.13
C ASP A 151 7.30 9.93 -3.45
N ALA A 152 7.90 10.36 -4.55
CA ALA A 152 7.44 10.01 -5.89
C ALA A 152 8.33 8.90 -6.46
N THR A 153 7.71 7.84 -6.95
CA THR A 153 8.43 6.71 -7.54
C THR A 153 8.13 6.57 -9.02
N LEU A 154 9.04 5.95 -9.77
CA LEU A 154 8.83 5.65 -11.19
C LEU A 154 8.41 4.20 -11.36
N VAL A 155 7.29 4.00 -12.04
CA VAL A 155 6.82 2.67 -12.44
C VAL A 155 7.05 2.54 -13.93
N THR A 156 8.02 1.71 -14.33
CA THR A 156 8.35 1.49 -15.74
C THR A 156 7.19 0.80 -16.47
N ALA A 157 6.86 1.29 -17.65
CA ALA A 157 5.96 0.64 -18.59
C ALA A 157 6.72 0.27 -19.87
N HIS A 158 6.45 -0.93 -20.38
CA HIS A 158 7.03 -1.42 -21.65
C HIS A 158 6.05 -1.32 -22.83
N SER A 159 4.99 -0.54 -22.67
CA SER A 159 3.92 -0.39 -23.67
C SER A 159 3.24 0.97 -23.49
N GLU A 160 2.64 1.49 -24.56
CA GLU A 160 1.87 2.74 -24.61
C GLU A 160 0.50 2.59 -23.92
N LYS A 161 0.52 2.22 -22.63
CA LYS A 161 -0.69 2.25 -21.81
C LYS A 161 -1.13 3.70 -21.62
N GLU A 162 -2.43 3.89 -21.42
CA GLU A 162 -2.97 5.19 -21.06
C GLU A 162 -2.18 5.79 -19.88
N ASN A 163 -1.80 7.07 -19.98
CA ASN A 163 -0.99 7.82 -19.02
C ASN A 163 0.49 7.37 -18.86
N ALA A 164 0.93 6.32 -19.56
CA ALA A 164 2.35 6.02 -19.65
C ALA A 164 3.03 7.07 -20.55
N ALA A 165 4.06 7.74 -20.03
CA ALA A 165 4.71 8.85 -20.72
C ALA A 165 6.22 8.86 -20.43
N PRO A 166 7.03 9.58 -21.25
CA PRO A 166 8.42 9.85 -20.93
C PRO A 166 8.56 10.52 -19.57
N THR A 167 9.53 10.07 -18.79
CA THR A 167 9.78 10.52 -17.40
C THR A 167 10.99 11.44 -17.34
N PHE A 168 11.09 12.23 -16.27
CA PHE A 168 12.25 13.12 -16.04
C PHE A 168 13.59 12.36 -15.98
N LYS A 169 13.60 11.12 -15.44
CA LYS A 169 14.78 10.24 -15.42
C LYS A 169 15.03 9.52 -16.75
N ARG A 170 14.44 9.99 -17.86
CA ARG A 170 14.59 9.46 -19.22
C ARG A 170 14.11 8.00 -19.38
N GLY A 171 13.29 7.50 -18.46
CA GLY A 171 12.52 6.25 -18.63
C GLY A 171 11.14 6.51 -19.24
N PHE A 172 10.32 5.47 -19.36
CA PHE A 172 8.93 5.55 -19.83
C PHE A 172 8.01 4.81 -18.86
N GLY A 173 6.89 5.41 -18.48
CA GLY A 173 5.95 4.80 -17.54
C GLY A 173 5.12 5.80 -16.75
N PHE A 174 4.99 5.58 -15.45
CA PHE A 174 4.18 6.38 -14.54
C PHE A 174 5.03 7.02 -13.44
N HIS A 175 4.51 8.08 -12.82
CA HIS A 175 5.19 8.81 -11.76
C HIS A 175 4.29 9.00 -10.53
N PRO A 176 3.75 7.91 -9.92
CA PRO A 176 2.88 8.00 -8.76
C PRO A 176 3.55 8.73 -7.59
N LEU A 177 2.76 9.47 -6.83
CA LEU A 177 3.16 10.12 -5.59
C LEU A 177 2.55 9.35 -4.42
N CYS A 178 3.40 8.87 -3.50
CA CYS A 178 3.01 7.99 -2.42
C CYS A 178 3.15 8.70 -1.07
N ALA A 179 2.29 8.35 -0.12
CA ALA A 179 2.40 8.76 1.27
C ALA A 179 2.39 7.53 2.20
N PHE A 180 3.41 7.44 3.05
CA PHE A 180 3.59 6.34 4.01
C PHE A 180 3.66 6.90 5.43
N VAL A 181 3.09 6.19 6.41
CA VAL A 181 3.41 6.45 7.81
C VAL A 181 4.74 5.76 8.16
N ASP A 182 5.61 6.48 8.86
CA ASP A 182 6.88 5.98 9.39
C ASP A 182 6.63 5.37 10.78
N HIS A 183 6.93 4.07 10.91
CA HIS A 183 6.83 3.31 12.16
C HIS A 183 8.13 3.36 12.99
N GLY A 184 9.03 4.29 12.66
CA GLY A 184 10.32 4.46 13.30
C GLY A 184 11.36 3.43 12.85
N PRO A 185 12.55 3.43 13.47
CA PRO A 185 13.73 2.69 12.99
C PRO A 185 13.57 1.17 12.89
N GLN A 186 12.65 0.60 13.68
CA GLN A 186 12.39 -0.84 13.76
C GLN A 186 11.18 -1.25 12.92
N GLY A 187 10.44 -0.29 12.37
CA GLY A 187 9.21 -0.51 11.61
C GLY A 187 9.43 -0.30 10.11
N THR A 188 8.58 -0.93 9.32
CA THR A 188 8.48 -0.64 7.88
C THR A 188 7.48 0.49 7.63
N GLY A 189 7.63 1.22 6.53
CA GLY A 189 6.62 2.18 6.12
C GLY A 189 5.27 1.50 5.84
N GLU A 190 4.16 2.12 6.27
CA GLU A 190 2.81 1.62 5.97
C GLU A 190 2.11 2.60 4.99
N PRO A 191 1.59 2.12 3.85
CA PRO A 191 0.98 2.97 2.84
C PRO A 191 -0.35 3.57 3.32
N LEU A 192 -0.43 4.91 3.30
CA LEU A 192 -1.65 5.66 3.55
C LEU A 192 -2.39 5.90 2.23
N SER A 193 -1.76 6.58 1.28
CA SER A 193 -2.34 6.93 -0.01
C SER A 193 -1.31 6.84 -1.14
N ILE A 194 -1.80 6.55 -2.34
CA ILE A 194 -1.01 6.57 -3.58
C ILE A 194 -1.82 7.35 -4.59
N HIS A 195 -1.28 8.48 -5.05
CA HIS A 195 -1.87 9.26 -6.12
C HIS A 195 -1.23 8.84 -7.44
N LEU A 196 -2.02 8.16 -8.28
CA LEU A 196 -1.58 7.69 -9.59
C LEU A 196 -1.47 8.87 -10.57
N ARG A 197 -0.31 9.00 -11.21
CA ARG A 197 0.00 10.13 -12.09
C ARG A 197 0.73 9.66 -13.36
N PRO A 198 0.58 10.39 -14.48
CA PRO A 198 1.29 10.04 -15.71
C PRO A 198 2.81 10.20 -15.56
N GLY A 199 3.57 9.54 -16.43
CA GLY A 199 5.04 9.55 -16.37
C GLY A 199 5.68 10.93 -16.47
N ASN A 200 5.01 11.87 -17.13
CA ASN A 200 5.44 13.26 -17.32
C ASN A 200 4.91 14.21 -16.23
N ALA A 201 4.31 13.68 -15.16
CA ALA A 201 3.85 14.51 -14.04
C ALA A 201 5.02 15.22 -13.35
N GLY A 202 4.83 16.52 -13.07
CA GLY A 202 5.84 17.35 -12.42
C GLY A 202 6.16 16.88 -10.99
N SER A 203 7.44 16.93 -10.62
CA SER A 203 7.89 16.57 -9.27
C SER A 203 7.47 17.58 -8.20
N ASN A 204 7.09 18.79 -8.58
CA ASN A 204 6.76 19.89 -7.66
C ASN A 204 5.30 20.39 -7.79
N THR A 205 4.43 19.64 -8.48
CA THR A 205 3.03 20.02 -8.67
C THR A 205 2.31 20.10 -7.33
N ALA A 206 1.99 21.31 -6.88
CA ALA A 206 1.43 21.54 -5.55
C ALA A 206 0.05 20.87 -5.35
N ALA A 207 -0.79 20.85 -6.39
CA ALA A 207 -2.10 20.21 -6.35
C ALA A 207 -2.00 18.72 -6.00
N ASP A 208 -1.11 17.99 -6.70
CA ASP A 208 -0.85 16.56 -6.46
C ASP A 208 -0.41 16.30 -5.01
N HIS A 209 0.49 17.13 -4.48
CA HIS A 209 0.99 17.02 -3.11
C HIS A 209 -0.13 17.27 -2.09
N LEU A 210 -0.95 18.30 -2.29
CA LEU A 210 -2.05 18.59 -1.39
C LEU A 210 -3.15 17.52 -1.46
N GLN A 211 -3.36 16.92 -2.63
CA GLN A 211 -4.27 15.80 -2.81
C GLN A 211 -3.78 14.57 -2.05
N VAL A 212 -2.53 14.12 -2.27
CA VAL A 212 -2.01 12.92 -1.59
C VAL A 212 -1.96 13.10 -0.07
N ILE A 213 -1.59 14.29 0.43
CA ILE A 213 -1.57 14.63 1.85
C ILE A 213 -2.99 14.58 2.42
N THR A 214 -3.98 15.14 1.71
CA THR A 214 -5.37 15.13 2.18
C THR A 214 -5.90 13.70 2.27
N SER A 215 -5.65 12.87 1.26
CA SER A 215 -6.00 11.45 1.30
C SER A 215 -5.27 10.69 2.40
N ALA A 216 -3.98 10.97 2.63
CA ALA A 216 -3.19 10.34 3.69
C ALA A 216 -3.73 10.69 5.09
N LEU A 217 -4.05 11.96 5.34
CA LEU A 217 -4.61 12.40 6.61
C LEU A 217 -5.99 11.79 6.87
N ALA A 218 -6.78 11.51 5.84
CA ALA A 218 -8.07 10.83 5.97
C ALA A 218 -7.95 9.36 6.39
N GLN A 219 -6.76 8.76 6.23
CA GLN A 219 -6.48 7.38 6.60
C GLN A 219 -6.06 7.22 8.06
N ILE A 220 -5.76 8.32 8.76
CA ILE A 220 -5.25 8.32 10.13
C ILE A 220 -6.41 8.34 11.14
N PRO A 221 -6.44 7.43 12.12
CA PRO A 221 -7.42 7.45 13.20
C PRO A 221 -7.32 8.72 14.06
N GLY A 222 -8.48 9.15 14.56
CA GLY A 222 -8.59 10.28 15.49
C GLY A 222 -8.27 11.65 14.87
N PRO A 223 -8.12 12.70 15.70
CA PRO A 223 -7.87 14.04 15.22
C PRO A 223 -6.46 14.14 14.61
N THR A 224 -6.40 14.63 13.38
CA THR A 224 -5.16 14.94 12.63
C THR A 224 -4.84 16.43 12.63
N ARG A 225 -5.60 17.23 13.40
CA ARG A 225 -5.37 18.67 13.56
C ARG A 225 -4.34 18.92 14.67
N GLY A 226 -3.46 19.90 14.48
CA GLY A 226 -2.45 20.31 15.45
C GLY A 226 -1.05 19.75 15.17
N LYS A 227 -0.16 19.80 16.18
CA LYS A 227 1.28 19.45 16.06
C LYS A 227 1.60 17.95 16.16
N SER A 228 0.61 17.09 16.17
CA SER A 228 0.78 15.64 16.34
C SER A 228 1.08 14.88 15.05
N VAL A 229 1.08 15.54 13.89
CA VAL A 229 1.41 14.92 12.59
C VAL A 229 2.46 15.74 11.85
N LEU A 230 3.56 15.09 11.49
CA LEU A 230 4.69 15.59 10.72
C LEU A 230 4.59 15.06 9.30
N VAL A 231 4.71 15.90 8.27
CA VAL A 231 4.85 15.42 6.89
C VAL A 231 6.24 15.76 6.40
N ARG A 232 7.05 14.76 6.06
CA ARG A 232 8.38 14.93 5.45
C ARG A 232 8.24 14.83 3.94
N ILE A 233 8.89 15.75 3.24
CA ILE A 233 8.87 15.83 1.78
C ILE A 233 10.30 16.17 1.35
N ASP A 234 10.77 15.58 0.26
CA ASP A 234 12.07 15.92 -0.31
C ASP A 234 12.10 17.37 -0.87
N GLY A 235 13.28 17.80 -1.34
CA GLY A 235 13.45 19.13 -1.93
C GLY A 235 12.57 19.38 -3.16
N ALA A 236 12.29 18.35 -3.95
CA ALA A 236 11.49 18.48 -5.16
C ALA A 236 10.01 18.72 -4.86
N GLY A 237 9.46 18.07 -3.82
CA GLY A 237 8.06 18.22 -3.42
C GLY A 237 7.77 19.43 -2.50
N GLY A 238 8.80 20.03 -1.90
CA GLY A 238 8.71 21.15 -0.96
C GLY A 238 8.36 22.52 -1.57
N SER A 239 7.40 22.60 -2.50
CA SER A 239 7.03 23.86 -3.14
C SER A 239 6.48 24.89 -2.14
N ARG A 240 6.66 26.19 -2.44
CA ARG A 240 6.14 27.28 -1.60
C ARG A 240 4.64 27.15 -1.33
N GLN A 241 3.85 26.78 -2.34
CA GLN A 241 2.40 26.62 -2.21
C GLN A 241 2.04 25.49 -1.23
N VAL A 242 2.77 24.38 -1.27
CA VAL A 242 2.60 23.26 -0.34
C VAL A 242 2.93 23.70 1.08
N ILE A 243 4.11 24.30 1.29
CA ILE A 243 4.53 24.81 2.61
C ILE A 243 3.51 25.82 3.17
N GLU A 244 3.07 26.77 2.36
CA GLU A 244 2.07 27.75 2.78
C GLU A 244 0.73 27.10 3.13
N ALA A 245 0.25 26.13 2.34
CA ALA A 245 -1.01 25.44 2.62
C ALA A 245 -0.95 24.65 3.94
N LEU A 246 0.16 23.98 4.20
CA LEU A 246 0.37 23.19 5.41
C LEU A 246 0.58 24.09 6.64
N THR A 247 1.22 25.25 6.45
CA THR A 247 1.40 26.27 7.49
C THR A 247 0.10 27.02 7.80
N ARG A 248 -0.70 27.36 6.77
CA ARG A 248 -2.02 28.02 6.91
C ARG A 248 -3.02 27.15 7.65
N ARG A 249 -2.90 25.83 7.57
CA ARG A 249 -3.70 24.89 8.42
C ARG A 249 -3.39 25.02 9.94
N ARG A 250 -2.36 25.80 10.34
CA ARG A 250 -1.90 26.19 11.70
C ARG A 250 -1.54 25.06 12.67
N PRO A 251 -0.62 25.36 13.61
CA PRO A 251 0.78 24.94 13.56
C PRO A 251 0.90 23.43 13.79
N GLY A 252 1.67 22.71 12.96
CA GLY A 252 1.93 21.31 13.27
C GLY A 252 2.51 20.44 12.19
N LEU A 253 2.31 20.81 10.95
CA LEU A 253 2.96 20.14 9.85
C LEU A 253 4.36 20.73 9.68
N LEU A 254 5.29 20.26 10.50
CA LEU A 254 6.71 20.57 10.33
C LEU A 254 7.20 19.79 9.10
N GLY A 255 7.12 20.41 7.92
CA GLY A 255 7.84 19.93 6.75
C GLY A 255 9.33 20.00 7.02
N ARG A 256 9.99 18.89 7.38
CA ARG A 256 11.45 18.83 7.19
C ARG A 256 11.67 18.56 5.70
N VAL A 257 11.93 19.61 4.95
CA VAL A 257 12.55 19.49 3.64
C VAL A 257 14.04 19.27 3.87
N HIS A 258 14.53 18.05 3.62
CA HIS A 258 15.96 17.81 3.60
C HIS A 258 16.47 17.95 2.17
N ALA A 259 17.11 19.08 1.88
CA ALA A 259 17.93 19.26 0.68
C ALA A 259 19.40 19.40 1.13
N PRO A 260 20.34 18.61 0.60
CA PRO A 260 21.76 18.91 0.78
C PRO A 260 22.06 20.25 0.11
N GLY A 261 22.38 21.29 0.90
CA GLY A 261 23.03 22.50 0.37
C GLY A 261 22.26 23.83 0.39
N THR A 262 21.03 23.93 0.94
CA THR A 262 20.34 25.23 1.04
C THR A 262 19.88 25.56 2.46
N GLN A 263 20.46 26.64 3.00
CA GLN A 263 20.07 27.30 4.26
C GLN A 263 18.73 28.05 4.08
N ALA A 264 17.59 27.42 4.39
CA ALA A 264 16.33 28.07 4.77
C ALA A 264 15.32 26.96 5.15
N ALA A 265 14.63 26.90 6.28
CA ALA A 265 14.47 27.78 7.43
C ALA A 265 14.39 26.91 8.70
N ARG A 266 15.00 27.37 9.79
CA ARG A 266 14.93 26.73 11.11
C ARG A 266 13.59 27.05 11.78
N LEU A 267 12.89 26.03 12.28
CA LEU A 267 12.17 26.11 13.56
C LEU A 267 12.47 24.83 14.36
N VAL A 268 13.07 25.04 15.53
CA VAL A 268 13.82 24.07 16.34
C VAL A 268 12.90 23.22 17.22
N LEU A 269 13.16 21.90 17.28
CA LEU A 269 13.39 21.17 18.54
C LEU A 269 14.54 20.16 18.32
N PRO A 270 15.49 20.03 19.27
CA PRO A 270 16.69 19.22 19.10
C PRO A 270 16.42 17.75 19.42
N HIS A 271 16.64 16.85 18.47
CA HIS A 271 16.97 15.47 18.81
C HIS A 271 17.92 14.86 17.78
N PRO A 272 18.97 14.15 18.21
CA PRO A 272 19.95 13.56 17.32
C PRO A 272 19.38 12.23 16.81
N TYR A 273 19.02 12.17 15.53
CA TYR A 273 18.86 10.89 14.86
C TYR A 273 19.65 10.92 13.56
N SER A 274 20.66 10.04 13.50
CA SER A 274 21.50 9.78 12.35
C SER A 274 20.65 9.25 11.21
N ALA A 275 20.71 9.91 10.05
CA ALA A 275 20.11 9.43 8.82
C ALA A 275 20.66 8.02 8.50
N GLY A 276 19.77 7.03 8.44
CA GLY A 276 20.01 5.85 7.62
C GLY A 276 19.89 6.24 6.14
N PRO A 277 20.62 5.59 5.23
CA PRO A 277 20.59 5.95 3.82
C PRO A 277 19.17 5.78 3.23
N PRO A 278 18.70 6.74 2.41
CA PRO A 278 17.49 6.56 1.62
C PRO A 278 17.82 5.64 0.46
N ASP A 279 17.20 4.45 0.41
CA ASP A 279 16.97 3.59 -0.79
C ASP A 279 16.62 2.13 -0.39
N ASP A 280 16.87 1.72 0.86
CA ASP A 280 16.84 0.29 1.21
C ASP A 280 15.44 -0.35 1.41
N ALA A 281 14.37 0.43 1.64
CA ALA A 281 13.08 -0.15 2.01
C ALA A 281 12.37 -0.86 0.84
N LEU A 282 12.50 -0.34 -0.38
CA LEU A 282 11.95 -0.97 -1.59
C LEU A 282 12.91 -2.00 -2.20
N ASP A 283 14.22 -1.77 -2.13
CA ASP A 283 15.23 -2.71 -2.67
C ASP A 283 15.41 -3.97 -1.80
N ARG A 284 15.13 -3.91 -0.50
CA ARG A 284 15.08 -5.12 0.35
C ARG A 284 13.89 -6.02 0.05
N VAL A 285 12.75 -5.45 -0.36
CA VAL A 285 11.61 -6.22 -0.87
C VAL A 285 11.99 -6.92 -2.19
N ARG A 286 12.81 -6.27 -3.02
CA ARG A 286 13.35 -6.83 -4.27
C ARG A 286 14.41 -7.92 -4.05
N SER A 287 15.34 -7.74 -3.11
CA SER A 287 16.40 -8.72 -2.83
C SER A 287 15.88 -10.06 -2.30
N GLY A 288 14.75 -10.06 -1.60
CA GLY A 288 14.05 -11.30 -1.21
C GLY A 288 13.43 -12.07 -2.39
N LEU A 289 13.09 -11.37 -3.49
CA LEU A 289 12.53 -11.94 -4.72
C LEU A 289 13.62 -12.40 -5.70
N GLU A 290 14.82 -11.81 -5.68
CA GLU A 290 15.91 -12.18 -6.59
C GLU A 290 16.69 -13.43 -6.17
N ALA A 291 16.54 -13.90 -4.92
CA ALA A 291 17.21 -15.12 -4.42
C ALA A 291 16.70 -16.43 -5.09
N GLY A 292 15.72 -16.36 -6.00
CA GLY A 292 15.19 -17.50 -6.75
C GLY A 292 15.72 -17.67 -8.18
N ARG A 293 16.61 -16.79 -8.69
CA ARG A 293 17.19 -16.98 -10.04
C ARG A 293 18.48 -17.79 -9.99
N VAL A 294 18.39 -19.05 -10.40
CA VAL A 294 19.56 -19.82 -10.86
C VAL A 294 20.12 -19.11 -12.11
N PRO A 295 21.41 -18.72 -12.13
CA PRO A 295 22.00 -18.04 -13.29
C PRO A 295 22.04 -18.97 -14.51
N ALA A 296 21.69 -18.42 -15.67
CA ALA A 296 21.52 -19.11 -16.95
C ALA A 296 22.83 -19.49 -17.66
N ASP A 297 23.90 -19.80 -16.91
CA ASP A 297 25.20 -20.16 -17.48
C ASP A 297 25.68 -21.48 -16.89
N ARG A 298 25.21 -22.59 -17.48
CA ARG A 298 25.88 -23.90 -17.64
C ARG A 298 24.85 -25.01 -17.84
N LEU A 299 24.55 -25.32 -19.10
CA LEU A 299 24.08 -26.66 -19.47
C LEU A 299 25.05 -27.26 -20.50
N PRO A 300 25.72 -28.39 -20.21
CA PRO A 300 26.51 -29.12 -21.18
C PRO A 300 25.59 -29.85 -22.18
N GLY A 301 26.13 -30.09 -23.37
CA GLY A 301 25.40 -30.48 -24.57
C GLY A 301 24.51 -31.72 -24.48
N ARG A 302 23.46 -31.72 -25.32
CA ARG A 302 22.68 -32.90 -25.67
C ARG A 302 23.44 -33.79 -26.67
N PRO A 303 23.38 -35.13 -26.53
CA PRO A 303 23.55 -36.01 -27.68
C PRO A 303 22.24 -36.09 -28.50
N ARG A 304 22.44 -36.46 -29.76
CA ARG A 304 21.58 -36.31 -30.96
C ARG A 304 20.10 -36.64 -30.81
#